data_AF-A0A5S9M5C6-F1
#
_entry.id   AF-A0A5S9M5C6-F1
#
_cell.length_a   1.000
_cell.length_b   1.000
_cell.length_c   1.000
_cell.angle_alpha   90.00
_cell.angle_beta   90.00
_cell.angle_gamma   90.00
#
_symmetry.space_group_name_H-M   'P 1'
#
loop_
_entity.id
_entity.type
_entity.pdbx_description
1 polymer ?
#
loop_
_entity_poly.entity_id
_entity_poly.type
_entity_poly.pdbx_seq_one_letter_code
_entity_poly.pdbx_strand_id
1 'polypeptide(L)' 'MAVDFLYAAWRLIDWIKYSRLLLIGMLSTKAVRVVCPGCEKETKVLGRVDMCMHCREPLTLDPALEGKEFDESYNRKKS' A
#
# COMPACT_ATOMS: atom_id res chain seq x y z
N MET A 1 34.09 -8.53 25.23
CA MET A 1 33.90 -9.79 24.46
C MET A 1 32.46 -10.30 24.47
N ALA A 2 31.84 -10.63 25.61
CA ALA A 2 30.43 -11.09 25.62
C ALA A 2 29.40 -9.97 25.32
N VAL A 3 29.68 -8.74 25.76
CA VAL A 3 28.84 -7.56 25.51
C VAL A 3 28.85 -7.13 24.05
N ASP A 4 29.95 -7.32 23.34
CA ASP A 4 30.09 -6.98 21.91
C ASP A 4 29.22 -7.90 21.03
N PHE A 5 29.12 -9.18 21.40
CA PHE A 5 28.23 -10.15 20.73
C PHE A 5 26.75 -9.81 20.93
N LEU A 6 26.35 -9.43 22.15
CA LEU A 6 24.98 -9.01 22.42
C LEU A 6 24.64 -7.70 21.72
N TYR A 7 25.58 -6.75 21.68
CA TYR A 7 25.40 -5.47 21.00
C TYR A 7 25.33 -5.62 19.47
N ALA A 8 26.13 -6.52 18.88
CA ALA A 8 26.06 -6.86 17.46
C ALA A 8 24.74 -7.55 17.10
N ALA A 9 24.26 -8.48 17.95
CA ALA A 9 22.98 -9.15 17.76
C ALA A 9 21.79 -8.17 17.84
N TRP A 10 21.82 -7.23 18.80
CA TRP A 10 20.78 -6.20 18.93
C TRP A 10 20.75 -5.24 17.73
N ARG A 11 21.90 -4.80 17.23
CA ARG A 11 21.97 -3.99 16.01
C ARG A 11 21.43 -4.70 14.77
N LEU A 12 21.60 -6.01 14.67
CA LEU A 12 21.05 -6.79 13.56
C LEU A 12 19.51 -6.84 13.63
N ILE A 13 18.96 -7.04 14.83
CA ILE A 13 17.51 -7.05 15.06
C ILE A 13 16.89 -5.67 14.77
N ASP A 14 17.52 -4.59 15.23
CA ASP A 14 17.08 -3.23 14.92
C ASP A 14 17.19 -2.94 13.42
N TRP A 15 18.28 -3.32 12.77
CA TRP A 15 18.44 -3.16 11.32
C TRP A 15 17.37 -3.92 10.52
N ILE A 16 17.01 -5.14 10.96
CA ILE A 16 15.91 -5.91 10.37
C ILE A 16 14.55 -5.22 10.60
N LYS A 17 14.30 -4.61 11.75
CA LYS A 17 13.06 -3.85 12.01
C LYS A 17 12.98 -2.55 11.21
N TYR A 18 14.04 -1.76 11.17
CA TYR A 18 14.06 -0.46 10.50
C TYR A 18 14.06 -0.58 8.98
N SER A 19 14.64 -1.64 8.40
CA SER A 19 14.64 -1.87 6.95
C SER A 19 13.24 -2.13 6.35
N ARG A 20 12.32 -2.74 7.11
CA ARG A 20 10.94 -2.99 6.66
C ARG A 20 10.13 -1.72 6.44
N LEU A 21 10.34 -0.69 7.24
CA LEU A 21 9.63 0.60 7.13
C LEU A 21 9.96 1.32 5.82
N LEU A 22 11.21 1.21 5.36
CA LEU A 22 11.65 1.80 4.11
C LEU A 22 10.85 1.26 2.92
N LEU A 23 10.63 -0.06 2.88
CA LEU A 23 9.86 -0.71 1.81
C LEU A 23 8.38 -0.30 1.83
N ILE A 24 7.78 -0.21 3.02
CA ILE A 24 6.39 0.25 3.18
C ILE A 24 6.26 1.72 2.71
N GLY A 25 7.22 2.57 3.11
CA GLY A 25 7.27 3.97 2.68
C GLY A 25 7.36 4.11 1.16
N MET A 26 8.19 3.31 0.52
CA MET A 26 8.36 3.31 -0.94
C MET A 26 7.13 2.80 -1.73
N LEU A 27 6.26 1.98 -1.12
CA LEU A 27 5.02 1.56 -1.76
C LEU A 27 3.98 2.70 -1.79
N SER A 28 3.89 3.49 -0.72
CA SER A 28 2.95 4.62 -0.61
C SER A 28 3.22 5.76 -1.61
N THR A 29 4.47 5.90 -2.06
CA THR A 29 4.86 6.92 -3.05
C THR A 29 4.55 6.52 -4.49
N LYS A 30 4.33 5.23 -4.78
CA LYS A 30 4.04 4.73 -6.13
C LYS A 30 2.54 4.73 -6.48
N ALA A 31 1.67 4.97 -5.51
CA ALA A 31 0.23 4.98 -5.70
C ALA A 31 -0.20 6.13 -6.63
N VAL A 32 -1.13 5.85 -7.55
CA VAL A 32 -1.68 6.87 -8.46
C VAL A 32 -2.61 7.79 -7.68
N ARG A 33 -2.44 9.10 -7.83
CA ARG A 33 -3.34 10.11 -7.24
C ARG A 33 -4.45 10.43 -8.22
N VAL A 34 -5.69 10.31 -7.77
CA VAL A 34 -6.89 10.64 -8.55
C VAL A 34 -7.84 11.47 -7.71
N VAL A 35 -8.73 12.22 -8.36
CA VAL A 35 -9.81 12.93 -7.69
C VAL A 35 -11.02 11.99 -7.62
N CYS A 36 -11.56 11.79 -6.42
CA CYS A 36 -12.73 10.94 -6.23
C CYS A 36 -14.00 11.62 -6.79
N PRO A 37 -14.83 10.94 -7.61
CA PRO A 37 -16.02 11.53 -8.21
C PRO A 37 -17.15 11.83 -7.21
N GLY A 38 -17.30 11.08 -6.11
CA GLY A 38 -18.38 11.34 -5.15
C GLY A 38 -18.05 12.35 -4.04
N CYS A 39 -16.76 12.62 -3.76
CA CYS A 39 -16.39 13.59 -2.72
C CYS A 39 -15.41 14.68 -3.16
N GLU A 40 -14.95 14.66 -4.41
CA GLU A 40 -14.04 15.63 -5.05
C GLU A 40 -12.70 15.83 -4.32
N LYS A 41 -12.36 14.93 -3.39
CA LYS A 41 -11.08 14.94 -2.69
C LYS A 41 -10.05 14.10 -3.42
N GLU A 42 -8.78 14.52 -3.31
CA GLU A 42 -7.66 13.73 -3.79
C GLU A 42 -7.51 12.45 -2.96
N THR A 43 -7.44 11.31 -3.64
CA THR A 43 -7.22 10.00 -3.04
C THR A 43 -6.19 9.22 -3.83
N LYS A 44 -5.50 8.32 -3.13
CA LYS A 44 -4.55 7.38 -3.75
C LYS A 44 -5.25 6.07 -4.10
N VAL A 45 -4.84 5.45 -5.19
CA VAL A 45 -5.26 4.11 -5.60
C VAL A 45 -4.03 3.21 -5.61
N LEU A 46 -4.06 2.14 -4.80
CA LEU A 46 -2.93 1.21 -4.61
C LEU A 46 -2.98 0.01 -5.57
N GLY A 47 -4.16 -0.34 -6.08
CA GLY A 47 -4.41 -1.50 -6.95
C GLY A 47 -5.18 -1.17 -8.22
N ARG A 48 -5.77 -2.19 -8.86
CA ARG A 48 -6.74 -2.04 -9.96
C ARG A 48 -8.10 -1.57 -9.43
N VAL A 49 -8.44 -2.03 -8.24
CA VAL A 49 -9.60 -1.58 -7.46
C VAL A 49 -9.12 -1.14 -6.08
N ASP A 50 -9.70 -0.06 -5.57
CA ASP A 50 -9.39 0.46 -4.24
C ASP A 50 -10.61 1.24 -3.72
N MET A 51 -10.61 1.59 -2.44
CA MET A 51 -11.64 2.46 -1.87
C MET A 51 -11.09 3.87 -1.66
N CYS A 52 -11.90 4.90 -1.93
CA CYS A 52 -11.55 6.27 -1.57
C CYS A 52 -11.29 6.37 -0.05
N MET A 53 -10.16 6.94 0.34
CA MET A 53 -9.79 7.06 1.75
C MET A 53 -10.72 7.97 2.56
N HIS A 54 -11.50 8.84 1.89
CA HIS A 54 -12.38 9.83 2.55
C HIS A 54 -13.82 9.37 2.65
N CYS A 55 -14.42 8.94 1.54
CA CYS A 55 -15.83 8.57 1.46
C CYS A 55 -16.07 7.06 1.37
N ARG A 56 -15.00 6.24 1.26
CA ARG A 56 -15.06 4.78 1.05
C ARG A 56 -15.85 4.36 -0.18
N GLU A 57 -15.96 5.25 -1.17
CA GLU A 57 -16.52 4.92 -2.46
C GLU A 57 -15.59 3.96 -3.22
N PRO A 58 -16.13 2.89 -3.84
CA PRO A 58 -15.33 1.97 -4.63
C PRO A 58 -14.83 2.67 -5.90
N LEU A 59 -13.53 2.60 -6.13
CA LEU A 59 -12.86 3.19 -7.29
C LEU A 59 -12.14 2.11 -8.08
N THR A 60 -12.17 2.26 -9.40
CA THR A 60 -11.36 1.46 -10.30
C THR A 60 -10.71 2.35 -11.34
N LEU A 61 -9.49 1.98 -11.73
CA LEU A 61 -8.78 2.60 -12.86
C LEU A 61 -8.95 1.79 -14.14
N ASP A 62 -9.64 0.65 -14.06
CA ASP A 62 -9.76 -0.30 -15.16
C ASP A 62 -11.15 -0.19 -15.81
N PRO A 63 -11.24 0.24 -17.08
CA PRO A 63 -12.51 0.33 -17.80
C PRO A 63 -13.26 -1.01 -17.89
N ALA A 64 -12.55 -2.15 -17.83
CA ALA A 64 -13.17 -3.47 -17.91
C ALA A 64 -13.85 -3.91 -16.60
N LEU A 65 -13.65 -3.16 -15.52
CA LEU A 65 -14.26 -3.38 -14.20
C LEU A 65 -15.34 -2.34 -13.88
N GLU A 66 -15.60 -1.39 -14.77
CA GLU A 66 -16.71 -0.44 -14.63
C GLU A 66 -18.05 -1.18 -14.60
N GLY A 67 -18.88 -0.86 -13.61
CA GLY A 67 -20.19 -1.49 -13.41
C GLY A 67 -20.18 -2.89 -12.79
N LYS A 68 -19.00 -3.44 -12.47
CA LYS A 68 -18.90 -4.67 -11.66
C LYS A 68 -18.93 -4.31 -10.17
N GLU A 69 -19.40 -5.25 -9.36
CA GLU A 69 -19.31 -5.10 -7.90
C GLU A 69 -17.84 -5.02 -7.46
N PHE A 70 -17.59 -4.23 -6.43
CA PHE A 70 -16.26 -4.09 -5.87
C PHE A 70 -15.78 -5.42 -5.27
N ASP A 71 -14.64 -5.92 -5.74
CA ASP A 71 -14.00 -7.11 -5.20
C ASP A 71 -12.48 -6.93 -5.18
N GLU A 72 -11.89 -6.92 -3.98
CA GLU A 72 -10.44 -6.82 -3.76
C GLU A 72 -9.66 -7.95 -4.47
N SER A 73 -10.32 -9.06 -4.81
CA SER A 73 -9.72 -10.18 -5.54
C SER A 73 -9.14 -9.77 -6.90
N TYR A 74 -9.66 -8.69 -7.51
CA TYR A 74 -9.15 -8.17 -8.78
C TYR A 74 -7.73 -7.61 -8.70
N ASN A 75 -7.21 -7.35 -7.49
CA ASN A 75 -5.83 -6.92 -7.24
C ASN A 75 -4.83 -8.07 -7.18
N ARG A 76 -5.27 -9.34 -7.16
CA ARG A 76 -4.36 -10.48 -7.15
C ARG A 76 -3.66 -10.60 -8.51
N LYS A 77 -2.33 -10.61 -8.49
CA LYS A 77 -1.55 -11.01 -9.68
C LYS A 77 -1.82 -12.48 -9.96
N LYS A 78 -2.20 -12.84 -11.19
CA LYS A 78 -2.17 -14.24 -11.63
C LYS A 78 -0.71 -14.69 -11.66
N SER A 79 -0.36 -15.64 -10.80
CA SER A 79 0.93 -16.35 -10.76
C SER A 79 1.04 -17.35 -11.90
#